data_AF-A0A0C2JE41-F1
#
_entry.id   AF-A0A0C2JE41-F1
#
_cell.length_a   1.000
_cell.length_b   1.000
_cell.length_c   1.000
_cell.angle_alpha   90.00
_cell.angle_beta   90.00
_cell.angle_gamma   90.00
#
_symmetry.space_group_name_H-M   'P 1'
#
loop_
_entity.id
_entity.type
_entity.pdbx_description
1 polymer ?
#
loop_
_entity_poly.entity_id
_entity_poly.type
_entity_poly.pdbx_seq_one_letter_code
_entity_poly.pdbx_strand_id
1 'polypeptide(L)' 'MAQGSDKHSPKLDDEIESEIQGMLKGDKPTRAQEEREPEPTVTDEGEAATDPAAIDSDAELPEDERRGR' A
#
# COMPACT_ATOMS: atom_id res chain seq x y z
N MET A 1 32.02 41.69 2.79
CA MET A 1 30.79 40.88 2.66
C MET A 1 30.90 39.76 3.68
N ALA A 2 30.11 39.81 4.76
CA ALA A 2 30.16 38.76 5.77
C ALA A 2 29.41 37.53 5.22
N GLN A 3 30.14 36.48 4.87
CA GLN A 3 29.56 35.17 4.60
C GLN A 3 29.28 34.51 5.95
N GLY A 4 28.35 35.08 6.71
CA GLY A 4 27.80 34.44 7.90
C GLY A 4 27.04 33.21 7.43
N SER A 5 27.44 32.04 7.92
CA SER A 5 26.76 30.79 7.64
C SER A 5 25.27 30.92 7.96
N ASP A 6 24.41 30.75 6.94
CA ASP A 6 22.94 30.73 7.03
C ASP A 6 22.41 29.49 7.76
N LYS A 7 23.31 28.58 8.15
CA LYS A 7 22.98 27.36 8.89
C LYS A 7 22.49 27.68 10.30
N HIS A 8 21.45 26.98 10.70
CA HIS A 8 20.93 27.03 12.06
C HIS A 8 21.95 26.47 13.07
N SER A 9 21.78 26.87 14.34
CA SER A 9 22.51 26.24 15.44
C SER A 9 21.95 24.85 15.72
N PRO A 10 22.76 23.88 16.19
CA PRO A 10 22.29 22.50 16.43
C PRO A 10 21.02 22.40 17.28
N LYS A 11 20.89 23.24 18.32
CA LYS A 11 19.70 23.28 19.19
C LYS A 11 18.43 23.68 18.45
N LEU A 12 18.55 24.58 17.48
CA LEU A 12 17.43 25.03 16.67
C LEU A 12 17.05 23.96 15.66
N ASP A 13 18.02 23.26 15.09
CA ASP A 13 17.75 22.09 14.23
C ASP A 13 17.01 20.99 14.99
N ASP A 14 17.42 20.68 16.22
CA ASP A 14 16.78 19.67 17.07
C ASP A 14 15.31 20.04 17.40
N GLU A 15 15.04 21.33 17.63
CA GLU A 15 13.70 21.85 17.89
C GLU A 15 12.80 21.74 16.65
N ILE A 16 13.31 22.15 15.49
CA ILE A 16 12.60 22.09 14.20
C ILE A 16 12.33 20.63 13.82
N GLU A 17 13.30 19.72 13.99
CA GLU A 17 13.11 18.30 13.73
C GLU A 17 11.98 17.74 14.60
N SER A 18 11.99 18.08 15.89
CA SER A 18 10.98 17.61 16.85
C SER A 18 9.57 18.08 16.48
N GLU A 19 9.42 19.34 16.05
CA GLU A 19 8.15 19.90 15.58
C GLU A 19 7.63 19.15 14.34
N ILE A 20 8.48 19.02 13.31
CA ILE A 20 8.13 18.36 12.04
C ILE A 20 7.76 16.88 12.28
N GLN A 21 8.53 16.18 13.11
CA GLN A 21 8.25 14.79 13.47
C GLN A 21 6.92 14.65 14.21
N GLY A 22 6.59 15.61 15.08
CA GLY A 22 5.31 15.68 15.77
C GLY A 22 4.14 15.82 14.80
N MET A 23 4.25 16.72 13.82
CA MET A 23 3.22 16.92 12.78
C MET A 23 3.04 15.66 11.92
N LEU A 24 4.13 15.09 11.42
CA LEU A 24 4.08 13.92 10.53
C LEU A 24 3.49 12.67 11.23
N LYS A 25 3.81 12.48 12.51
CA LYS A 25 3.32 11.33 13.30
C LYS A 25 1.96 11.58 13.95
N GLY A 26 1.55 12.84 14.09
CA GLY A 26 0.32 13.27 14.74
C GLY A 26 -0.91 13.10 13.85
N ASP A 27 -0.78 13.30 12.55
CA ASP A 27 -1.86 13.21 11.56
C ASP A 27 -2.20 11.77 11.13
N LYS A 28 -2.06 10.81 12.04
CA LYS A 28 -2.42 9.41 11.78
C LYS A 28 -3.85 9.11 12.24
N PRO A 29 -4.61 8.28 11.50
CA PRO A 29 -5.94 7.86 11.92
C PRO A 29 -5.90 7.20 13.31
N THR A 30 -6.83 7.56 14.18
CA THR A 30 -7.00 6.94 15.52
C THR A 30 -7.68 5.57 15.46
N ARG A 31 -8.22 5.20 14.29
CA ARG A 31 -8.81 3.89 14.03
C ARG A 31 -7.73 2.83 13.79
N ALA A 32 -8.06 1.58 14.11
CA ALA A 32 -7.25 0.44 13.72
C ALA A 32 -7.00 0.45 12.21
N GLN A 33 -5.83 -0.04 11.80
CA GLN A 33 -5.55 -0.28 10.38
C GLN A 33 -6.48 -1.42 9.92
N GLU A 34 -7.26 -1.15 8.88
CA GLU A 34 -8.05 -2.16 8.18
C GLU A 34 -7.24 -2.54 6.94
N GLU A 35 -6.73 -3.76 6.90
CA GLU A 35 -6.06 -4.30 5.72
C GLU A 35 -7.10 -4.35 4.60
N ARG A 36 -6.87 -3.56 3.54
CA ARG A 36 -7.74 -3.58 2.37
C ARG A 36 -7.38 -4.79 1.54
N GLU A 37 -8.28 -5.75 1.46
CA GLU A 37 -8.16 -6.83 0.49
C GLU A 37 -8.19 -6.24 -0.93
N PRO A 38 -7.29 -6.68 -1.83
CA PRO A 38 -7.33 -6.25 -3.23
C PRO A 38 -8.63 -6.74 -3.87
N GLU A 39 -9.14 -5.98 -4.85
CA GLU A 39 -10.28 -6.43 -5.65
C GLU A 39 -9.93 -7.76 -6.35
N PRO A 40 -10.87 -8.73 -6.38
CA PRO A 40 -10.62 -10.00 -7.04
C PRO A 40 -10.48 -9.78 -8.55
N THR A 41 -9.58 -10.54 -9.18
CA THR A 41 -9.53 -10.63 -10.64
C THR A 41 -10.83 -11.20 -11.18
N VAL A 42 -11.25 -10.79 -12.38
CA VAL A 42 -12.49 -11.24 -13.02
C VAL A 42 -12.19 -12.20 -14.17
N THR A 43 -13.09 -13.14 -14.42
CA THR A 43 -13.08 -14.03 -15.59
C THR A 43 -13.48 -13.27 -16.86
N ASP A 44 -13.36 -13.90 -18.03
CA ASP A 44 -13.78 -13.31 -19.31
C ASP A 44 -15.29 -13.02 -19.36
N GLU A 45 -16.08 -13.76 -18.58
CA GLU A 45 -17.53 -13.60 -18.40
C GLU A 45 -17.88 -12.51 -17.36
N GLY A 46 -16.89 -11.94 -16.68
CA GLY A 46 -17.05 -10.87 -15.70
C GLY A 46 -17.39 -11.33 -14.28
N GLU A 47 -17.22 -12.62 -13.98
CA GLU A 47 -17.41 -13.18 -12.64
C GLU A 47 -16.13 -13.03 -11.81
N ALA A 48 -16.24 -12.81 -10.50
CA ALA A 48 -15.07 -12.73 -9.64
C ALA A 48 -14.39 -14.11 -9.56
N ALA A 49 -13.07 -14.18 -9.78
CA ALA A 49 -12.29 -15.42 -9.68
C ALA A 49 -12.22 -16.00 -8.25
N THR A 50 -12.75 -15.28 -7.26
CA THR A 50 -12.93 -15.74 -5.89
C THR A 50 -14.32 -16.33 -5.62
N ASP A 51 -15.26 -16.19 -6.57
CA ASP A 51 -16.59 -16.80 -6.48
C ASP A 51 -16.46 -18.31 -6.63
N PRO A 52 -17.01 -19.13 -5.71
CA PRO A 52 -16.98 -20.59 -5.84
C PRO A 52 -17.55 -21.10 -7.17
N ALA A 53 -18.53 -20.41 -7.76
CA ALA A 53 -19.08 -20.80 -9.06
C ALA A 53 -18.08 -20.61 -10.22
N ALA A 54 -17.24 -19.59 -10.14
CA ALA A 54 -16.19 -19.32 -11.13
C ALA A 54 -15.00 -20.28 -10.97
N ILE A 55 -14.65 -20.64 -9.73
CA ILE A 55 -13.55 -21.56 -9.41
C ILE A 55 -13.82 -22.97 -9.97
N ASP A 56 -15.05 -23.48 -9.81
CA ASP A 56 -15.40 -24.81 -10.33
C ASP A 56 -15.40 -24.83 -11.87
N SER A 57 -15.78 -23.72 -12.53
CA SER A 57 -15.82 -23.62 -13.99
C SER A 57 -14.42 -23.65 -14.64
N ASP A 58 -13.42 -23.01 -14.03
CA ASP A 58 -12.02 -23.06 -14.48
C ASP A 58 -11.38 -24.45 -14.21
N ALA A 59 -11.87 -25.14 -13.16
CA ALA A 59 -11.45 -26.49 -12.78
C ALA A 59 -11.99 -27.60 -13.73
N GLU A 60 -12.96 -27.33 -14.59
CA GLU A 60 -13.51 -28.30 -15.55
C GLU A 60 -12.78 -28.38 -16.90
N LEU A 61 -11.75 -27.55 -17.15
CA LEU A 61 -10.86 -27.77 -18.29
C LEU A 61 -10.01 -29.05 -18.09
N PRO A 62 -9.88 -29.91 -19.11
CA PRO A 62 -9.09 -31.13 -18.98
C PRO A 62 -7.61 -30.81 -18.67
N GLU A 63 -7.01 -31.57 -17.74
CA GLU A 63 -5.64 -31.41 -17.23
C GLU A 63 -4.54 -31.31 -18.32
N ASP A 64 -4.83 -31.75 -19.55
CA ASP A 64 -3.92 -31.70 -20.70
C ASP A 64 -3.58 -30.27 -21.17
N GLU A 65 -4.46 -29.28 -20.98
CA GLU A 65 -4.23 -27.90 -21.46
C GLU A 65 -3.63 -26.96 -20.40
N ARG A 66 -3.68 -27.32 -19.11
CA ARG A 66 -3.13 -26.51 -18.00
C ARG A 66 -1.60 -26.54 -17.91
N ARG A 67 -0.95 -27.53 -18.52
CA ARG A 67 0.53 -27.69 -18.54
C ARG A 67 1.09 -27.48 -19.94
N GLY A 68 0.67 -26.44 -20.64
CA GLY A 68 1.27 -25.99 -21.90
C GLY A 68 2.08 -24.71 -21.73
N ARG A 69 3.38 -24.84 -21.48
CA ARG A 69 4.35 -23.73 -21.56
C ARG A 69 4.74 -23.46 -23.00
#